data_AF-A0A1Y0EB73-F1
#
_entry.id   AF-A0A1Y0EB73-F1
#
_cell.length_a   1.000
_cell.length_b   1.000
_cell.length_c   1.000
_cell.angle_alpha   90.00
_cell.angle_beta   90.00
_cell.angle_gamma   90.00
#
_symmetry.space_group_name_H-M   'P 1'
#
loop_
_entity.id
_entity.type
_entity.pdbx_description
1 polymer ?
#
loop_
_entity_poly.entity_id
_entity_poly.type
_entity_poly.pdbx_seq_one_letter_code
_entity_poly.pdbx_strand_id
1 'polypeptide(L)'
;MRPALILPLVLAACTMAPLTTLTDPAQAQKRGQVEVIVKSDYDAIRRDIGAGGGPALNAAMDAAGVPAQDRPTRVIQLQANMGLYDATPSALITALLVYGA
;
A
#
# COMPACT_ATOMS: atom_id res chain seq x y z
N MET A 1 26.20 31.52 -43.08
CA MET A 1 26.35 32.27 -41.82
C MET A 1 25.43 31.63 -40.78
N ARG A 2 25.96 30.84 -39.85
CA ARG A 2 25.19 30.17 -38.77
C ARG A 2 25.65 30.80 -37.44
N PRO A 3 24.78 31.49 -36.68
CA PRO A 3 25.18 32.01 -35.39
C PRO A 3 25.08 30.90 -34.33
N ALA A 4 26.15 30.81 -33.55
CA ALA A 4 26.28 29.96 -32.37
C ALA A 4 25.27 30.36 -31.29
N LEU A 5 24.68 29.37 -30.62
CA LEU A 5 23.90 29.56 -29.40
C LEU A 5 24.41 28.55 -28.38
N ILE A 6 25.32 29.03 -27.53
CA ILE A 6 25.85 28.33 -26.37
C ILE A 6 24.84 28.53 -25.24
N LEU A 7 24.11 27.46 -24.90
CA LEU A 7 23.18 27.42 -23.79
C LEU A 7 23.95 26.99 -22.53
N PRO A 8 24.01 27.77 -21.44
CA PRO A 8 24.66 27.33 -20.22
C PRO A 8 23.74 26.35 -19.50
N LEU A 9 24.28 25.16 -19.26
CA LEU A 9 23.70 24.09 -18.45
C LEU A 9 23.60 24.55 -16.99
N VAL A 10 22.40 24.93 -16.55
CA VAL A 10 22.13 25.23 -15.13
C VAL A 10 21.95 23.89 -14.40
N LEU A 11 22.91 23.58 -13.53
CA LEU A 11 22.92 22.45 -12.62
C LEU A 11 21.74 22.59 -11.63
N ALA A 12 20.71 21.78 -11.77
CA ALA A 12 19.62 21.70 -10.81
C ALA A 12 20.10 20.97 -9.55
N ALA A 13 20.30 21.71 -8.45
CA ALA A 13 20.54 21.13 -7.15
C ALA A 13 19.26 20.43 -6.67
N CYS A 14 19.30 19.10 -6.49
CA CYS A 14 18.26 18.36 -5.79
C CYS A 14 18.27 18.77 -4.31
N THR A 15 17.43 19.73 -3.93
CA THR A 15 17.13 20.00 -2.54
C THR A 15 16.26 18.85 -2.01
N MET A 16 16.88 17.95 -1.26
CA MET A 16 16.17 16.89 -0.55
C MET A 16 15.42 17.52 0.63
N ALA A 17 14.21 18.01 0.38
CA ALA A 17 13.32 18.48 1.44
C ALA A 17 12.99 17.31 2.40
N PRO A 18 12.94 17.53 3.72
CA PRO A 18 12.57 16.48 4.67
C PRO A 18 11.12 16.05 4.41
N LEU A 19 10.92 14.87 3.81
CA LEU A 19 9.62 14.33 3.40
C LEU A 19 8.65 14.03 4.56
N THR A 20 9.05 14.24 5.81
CA THR A 20 8.23 13.93 6.99
C THR A 20 7.02 14.86 7.16
N THR A 21 7.02 16.04 6.52
CA THR A 21 5.90 17.01 6.58
C THR A 21 4.87 16.87 5.44
N LEU A 22 5.06 15.91 4.52
CA LEU A 22 4.17 15.69 3.37
C LEU A 22 3.14 14.56 3.58
N THR A 23 3.03 14.00 4.79
CA THR A 23 2.05 12.93 5.03
C THR A 23 0.65 13.53 5.05
N ASP A 24 -0.13 13.23 4.02
CA ASP A 24 -1.55 13.55 3.99
C ASP A 24 -2.24 12.95 5.23
N PRO A 25 -2.88 13.77 6.08
CA PRO A 25 -3.53 13.29 7.31
C PRO A 25 -4.59 12.23 7.04
N ALA A 26 -5.27 12.26 5.88
CA ALA A 26 -6.21 11.22 5.48
C ALA A 26 -5.49 9.89 5.22
N GLN A 27 -4.31 9.92 4.59
CA GLN A 27 -3.49 8.73 4.36
C GLN A 27 -2.90 8.17 5.65
N ALA A 28 -2.50 9.02 6.59
CA ALA A 28 -2.06 8.60 7.92
C ALA A 28 -3.20 7.91 8.69
N GLN A 29 -4.39 8.49 8.66
CA GLN A 29 -5.57 7.93 9.32
C GLN A 29 -6.01 6.61 8.70
N LYS A 30 -5.95 6.48 7.37
CA LYS A 30 -6.22 5.24 6.66
C LYS A 30 -5.23 4.14 7.05
N ARG A 31 -3.92 4.46 7.06
CA ARG A 31 -2.87 3.54 7.51
C ARG A 31 -3.12 3.04 8.94
N GLY A 32 -3.45 3.93 9.86
CA GLY A 32 -3.75 3.57 11.24
C GLY A 32 -4.92 2.59 11.36
N GLN A 33 -6.02 2.82 10.62
CA GLN A 33 -7.18 1.92 10.62
C GLN A 33 -6.85 0.52 10.09
N VAL A 34 -6.12 0.44 8.98
CA VAL A 34 -5.67 -0.86 8.42
C VAL A 34 -4.76 -1.58 9.41
N GLU A 35 -3.83 -0.86 10.03
CA GLU A 35 -2.90 -1.44 10.99
C GLU A 35 -3.61 -2.04 12.22
N VAL A 36 -4.61 -1.35 12.76
CA VAL A 36 -5.39 -1.85 13.90
C VAL A 36 -6.11 -3.14 13.50
N ILE A 37 -6.86 -3.15 12.40
CA ILE A 37 -7.63 -4.31 11.94
C ILE A 37 -6.72 -5.50 11.63
N VAL A 38 -5.63 -5.27 10.91
CA VAL A 38 -4.73 -6.37 10.53
C VAL A 38 -4.06 -6.99 11.75
N LYS A 39 -3.68 -6.18 12.73
CA LYS A 39 -3.05 -6.69 13.95
C LYS A 39 -4.05 -7.38 14.88
N SER A 40 -5.30 -6.91 14.97
CA SER A 40 -6.34 -7.54 15.80
C SER A 40 -6.81 -8.88 15.22
N ASP A 41 -6.94 -8.96 13.90
CA ASP A 41 -7.61 -10.08 13.21
C ASP A 41 -6.66 -10.90 12.33
N TYR A 42 -5.35 -10.82 12.59
CA TYR A 42 -4.30 -11.37 11.73
C TYR A 42 -4.54 -12.82 11.29
N ASP A 43 -4.84 -13.71 12.24
CA ASP A 43 -5.08 -15.13 11.94
C ASP A 43 -6.42 -15.38 11.24
N ALA A 44 -7.43 -14.52 11.46
CA ALA A 44 -8.68 -14.59 10.71
C ALA A 44 -8.47 -14.15 9.26
N ILE A 45 -7.76 -13.04 9.04
CA ILE A 45 -7.45 -12.54 7.70
C ILE A 45 -6.61 -13.56 6.92
N ARG A 46 -5.60 -14.18 7.54
CA ARG A 46 -4.79 -15.23 6.91
C ARG A 46 -5.63 -16.45 6.50
N ARG A 47 -6.56 -16.89 7.34
CA ARG A 47 -7.49 -17.98 6.99
C ARG A 47 -8.41 -17.59 5.83
N ASP A 48 -8.94 -16.38 5.84
CA ASP A 48 -9.79 -15.84 4.77
C ASP A 48 -9.02 -15.75 3.44
N ILE A 49 -7.75 -15.33 3.46
CA ILE A 49 -6.89 -15.36 2.27
C ILE A 49 -6.79 -16.79 1.73
N GLY A 50 -6.49 -17.77 2.58
CA GLY A 50 -6.43 -19.18 2.19
C GLY A 50 -7.76 -19.72 1.63
N ALA A 51 -8.90 -19.22 2.12
CA ALA A 51 -10.24 -19.62 1.69
C ALA A 51 -10.72 -18.94 0.39
N GLY A 52 -9.97 -17.95 -0.13
CA GLY A 52 -10.38 -17.18 -1.32
C GLY A 52 -11.27 -15.98 -1.01
N GLY A 53 -11.33 -15.57 0.25
CA GLY A 53 -12.14 -14.46 0.74
C GLY A 53 -12.76 -14.75 2.10
N GLY A 54 -13.26 -13.71 2.74
CA GLY A 54 -13.97 -13.84 4.02
C GLY A 54 -14.19 -12.50 4.70
N PRO A 55 -14.92 -12.49 5.84
CA PRO A 55 -15.35 -11.26 6.49
C PRO A 55 -14.19 -10.44 7.06
N ALA A 56 -13.15 -11.06 7.62
CA ALA A 56 -12.02 -10.36 8.18
C ALA A 56 -11.15 -9.74 7.07
N LEU A 57 -10.92 -10.49 6.00
CA LEU A 57 -10.20 -9.96 4.84
C LEU A 57 -10.99 -8.84 4.15
N ASN A 58 -12.31 -8.96 4.03
CA ASN A 58 -13.16 -7.90 3.48
C ASN A 58 -13.10 -6.64 4.33
N ALA A 59 -13.19 -6.74 5.66
CA ALA A 59 -13.05 -5.59 6.56
C ALA A 59 -11.68 -4.91 6.43
N ALA A 60 -10.61 -5.69 6.29
CA ALA A 60 -9.28 -5.14 6.07
C ALA A 60 -9.16 -4.43 4.71
N MET A 61 -9.76 -5.00 3.66
CA MET A 61 -9.84 -4.37 2.32
C MET A 61 -10.73 -3.12 2.31
N ASP A 62 -11.81 -3.09 3.09
CA ASP A 62 -12.67 -1.91 3.26
C ASP A 62 -11.91 -0.77 3.93
N ALA A 63 -11.20 -1.05 5.04
CA ALA A 63 -10.37 -0.07 5.73
C ALA A 63 -9.21 0.43 4.85
N ALA A 64 -8.67 -0.45 4.01
CA ALA A 64 -7.67 -0.09 3.02
C ALA A 64 -8.27 0.61 1.79
N GLY A 65 -9.59 0.74 1.66
CA GLY A 65 -10.22 1.39 0.51
C GLY A 65 -10.01 0.64 -0.82
N VAL A 66 -9.86 -0.68 -0.77
CA VAL A 66 -9.74 -1.52 -1.98
C VAL A 66 -11.11 -1.60 -2.68
N PRO A 67 -11.22 -1.19 -3.96
CA PRO A 67 -12.49 -1.24 -4.67
C PRO A 67 -13.02 -2.67 -4.78
N ALA A 68 -14.33 -2.86 -4.61
CA ALA A 68 -14.97 -4.17 -4.61
C ALA A 68 -14.69 -4.99 -5.88
N GLN A 69 -14.65 -4.32 -7.05
CA GLN A 69 -14.36 -4.95 -8.34
C GLN A 69 -12.94 -5.52 -8.45
N ASP A 70 -11.99 -5.00 -7.67
CA ASP A 70 -10.58 -5.40 -7.74
C ASP A 70 -10.28 -6.55 -6.77
N ARG A 71 -11.13 -6.76 -5.76
CA ARG A 71 -10.93 -7.74 -4.67
C ARG A 71 -10.67 -9.15 -5.17
N PRO A 72 -11.40 -9.71 -6.16
CA PRO A 72 -11.10 -11.06 -6.65
C PRO A 72 -9.65 -11.21 -7.12
N THR A 73 -9.15 -10.21 -7.86
CA THR A 73 -7.75 -10.17 -8.32
C THR A 73 -6.78 -10.00 -7.15
N ARG A 74 -7.12 -9.16 -6.15
CA ARG A 74 -6.27 -8.95 -4.96
C ARG A 74 -6.16 -10.21 -4.11
N VAL A 75 -7.24 -10.96 -3.94
CA VAL A 75 -7.22 -12.23 -3.19
C VAL A 75 -6.27 -13.23 -3.85
N ILE A 76 -6.30 -13.36 -5.18
CA ILE A 76 -5.35 -14.23 -5.91
C ILE A 76 -3.89 -13.80 -5.66
N GLN A 77 -3.63 -12.49 -5.69
CA GLN A 77 -2.30 -11.94 -5.39
C GLN A 77 -1.87 -12.22 -3.94
N LEU A 78 -2.79 -12.10 -2.98
CA LEU A 78 -2.52 -12.41 -1.57
C LEU A 78 -2.21 -13.90 -1.38
N GLN A 79 -2.98 -14.79 -2.01
CA GLN A 79 -2.75 -16.24 -1.95
C GLN A 79 -1.38 -16.62 -2.52
N ALA A 80 -1.00 -16.04 -3.65
CA ALA A 80 0.31 -16.28 -4.27
C ALA A 80 1.49 -15.86 -3.38
N ASN A 81 1.28 -14.90 -2.47
CA ASN A 81 2.30 -14.36 -1.58
C ASN A 81 2.11 -14.81 -0.12
N MET A 82 1.35 -15.87 0.14
CA MET A 82 0.94 -16.23 1.50
C MET A 82 2.13 -16.42 2.47
N GLY A 83 3.23 -17.00 1.99
CA GLY A 83 4.45 -17.17 2.81
C GLY A 83 5.05 -15.85 3.32
N LEU A 84 4.80 -14.71 2.65
CA LEU A 84 5.22 -13.39 3.12
C LEU A 84 4.42 -12.94 4.35
N TYR A 85 3.14 -13.32 4.40
CA TYR A 85 2.21 -12.93 5.47
C TYR A 85 2.20 -13.92 6.63
N ASP A 86 3.01 -14.98 6.60
CA ASP A 86 3.17 -15.87 7.74
C ASP A 86 4.17 -15.30 8.76
N ALA A 87 5.15 -14.54 8.28
CA ALA A 87 6.24 -14.02 9.11
C ALA A 87 5.84 -12.79 9.93
N THR A 88 5.12 -11.83 9.34
CA THR A 88 4.78 -10.57 10.03
C THR A 88 3.48 -9.91 9.53
N PRO A 89 2.69 -9.27 10.42
CA PRO A 89 1.51 -8.50 10.01
C PRO A 89 1.85 -7.25 9.19
N SER A 90 3.07 -6.71 9.34
CA SER A 90 3.52 -5.51 8.62
C SER A 90 3.54 -5.69 7.11
N ALA A 91 3.86 -6.89 6.62
CA ALA A 91 3.82 -7.19 5.19
C ALA A 91 2.39 -7.16 4.63
N LEU A 92 1.43 -7.71 5.39
CA LEU A 92 0.02 -7.70 5.01
C LEU A 92 -0.57 -6.29 5.02
N ILE A 93 -0.25 -5.48 6.05
CA ILE A 93 -0.63 -4.07 6.12
C ILE A 93 -0.14 -3.33 4.87
N THR A 94 1.12 -3.55 4.48
CA THR A 94 1.73 -2.89 3.32
C THR A 94 1.01 -3.28 2.03
N ALA A 95 0.73 -4.57 1.83
CA ALA A 95 0.01 -5.05 0.66
C ALA A 95 -1.38 -4.42 0.53
N LEU A 96 -2.15 -4.39 1.63
CA LEU A 96 -3.48 -3.81 1.64
C LEU A 96 -3.46 -2.31 1.32
N LEU A 97 -2.52 -1.56 1.90
CA LEU A 97 -2.38 -0.13 1.61
C LEU A 97 -2.03 0.14 0.15
N VAL A 98 -1.20 -0.71 -0.47
CA VAL A 98 -0.89 -0.61 -1.91
C VAL A 98 -2.11 -0.92 -2.78
N TYR A 99 -2.94 -1.89 -2.39
CA TYR A 99 -4.13 -2.25 -3.17
C TYR A 99 -5.25 -1.22 -3.15
N GLY A 100 -5.26 -0.36 -2.14
CA GLY A 100 -6.23 0.71 -2.02
C GLY A 100 -5.70 2.10 -2.33
N ALA A 101 -4.48 2.19 -2.86
CA ALA A 101 -3.86 3.44 -3.31
C ALA A 101 -4.32 3.84 -4.72
#